data_AF-A0A317IA12-F1
#
_entry.id   AF-A0A317IA12-F1
#
_cell.length_a   1.000
_cell.length_b   1.000
_cell.length_c   1.000
_cell.angle_alpha   90.00
_cell.angle_beta   90.00
_cell.angle_gamma   90.00
#
_symmetry.space_group_name_H-M   'P 1'
#
loop_
_entity.id
_entity.type
_entity.pdbx_description
1 polymer ?
#
loop_
_entity_poly.entity_id
_entity_poly.type
_entity_poly.pdbx_seq_one_letter_code
_entity_poly.pdbx_strand_id
1 'polypeptide(L)'
;MWGNKEDAAAKRAGRANARADKSSVDPRRYINNHPASQQTRSPAHVVEATSGDFGKGDNKNWQVELSQKILVHHQSEPGSSDADWMSRLKSESVSYLQEKQGMSLAALEVDPVYKKGIEILIDKIFGLLQRFMYEFNKVAAGTDLHVSGTISGDVTEVTRYNKFREAEETQTYFRARFSTRLYSLVLRGREQSVDIFLLPVNRTMALSSGEREYKPIATIQVKITEEGMMWRMADANPPVDSLENLCMWLFSQLIERTKSATADDVD
;
A
#
# COMPACT_ATOMS: atom_id res chain seq x y z
N MET A 1 52.76 20.48 -48.35
CA MET A 1 52.01 19.39 -47.68
C MET A 1 50.65 19.98 -47.34
N TRP A 2 49.63 19.72 -48.17
CA TRP A 2 48.49 18.83 -47.84
C TRP A 2 47.96 19.14 -46.43
N GLY A 3 46.83 19.81 -46.21
CA GLY A 3 45.55 19.75 -46.90
C GLY A 3 44.54 19.21 -45.91
N ASN A 4 43.48 19.97 -45.61
CA ASN A 4 42.16 19.40 -45.35
C ASN A 4 41.09 20.46 -45.57
N LYS A 5 40.19 20.08 -46.44
CA LYS A 5 39.04 20.76 -47.01
C LYS A 5 37.86 19.83 -46.71
N GLU A 6 36.65 20.38 -46.85
CA GLU A 6 35.40 19.62 -47.07
C GLU A 6 34.83 18.94 -45.81
N ASP A 7 33.52 18.88 -45.58
CA ASP A 7 32.33 19.40 -46.24
C ASP A 7 31.19 19.06 -45.25
N ALA A 8 30.30 19.98 -44.91
CA ALA A 8 29.02 20.22 -45.57
C ALA A 8 27.91 19.20 -45.26
N ALA A 9 26.68 19.73 -45.38
CA ALA A 9 25.40 19.04 -45.55
C ALA A 9 24.71 18.56 -44.26
N ALA A 10 23.39 18.70 -44.09
CA ALA A 10 22.34 19.35 -44.87
C ALA A 10 21.00 19.08 -44.15
N LYS A 11 20.03 19.99 -44.36
CA LYS A 11 18.59 19.69 -44.64
C LYS A 11 17.78 19.03 -43.50
N ARG A 12 16.48 19.27 -43.32
CA ARG A 12 15.43 20.10 -43.93
C ARG A 12 14.15 19.80 -43.11
N ALA A 13 13.21 20.76 -43.13
CA ALA A 13 11.75 20.61 -43.23
C ALA A 13 11.01 19.72 -42.19
N GLY A 14 9.89 20.12 -41.61
CA GLY A 14 8.82 21.00 -42.09
C GLY A 14 7.47 20.25 -42.06
N ARG A 15 6.38 21.02 -41.97
CA ARG A 15 4.92 20.64 -41.96
C ARG A 15 4.36 20.26 -40.59
N ALA A 16 3.38 20.94 -39.99
CA ALA A 16 2.11 21.56 -40.45
C ALA A 16 0.99 20.57 -40.81
N ASN A 17 -0.04 20.50 -39.95
CA ASN A 17 -1.49 20.50 -40.22
C ASN A 17 -2.22 19.94 -38.97
N ALA A 18 -3.20 20.60 -38.34
CA ALA A 18 -4.50 21.13 -38.77
C ALA A 18 -5.67 20.15 -38.56
N ARG A 19 -6.65 20.65 -37.79
CA ARG A 19 -8.13 20.47 -37.86
C ARG A 19 -8.86 19.33 -37.12
N ALA A 20 -10.10 19.72 -36.79
CA ALA A 20 -11.33 18.98 -36.48
C ALA A 20 -11.54 18.68 -34.98
N ASP A 21 -12.47 19.30 -34.23
CA ASP A 21 -13.87 19.71 -34.41
C ASP A 21 -14.90 18.58 -34.10
N LYS A 22 -15.83 18.90 -33.17
CA LYS A 22 -17.11 18.26 -32.81
C LYS A 22 -17.11 16.97 -31.97
N SER A 23 -17.72 17.02 -30.78
CA SER A 23 -19.15 16.70 -30.60
C SER A 23 -19.56 16.67 -29.12
N SER A 24 -20.57 17.48 -28.77
CA SER A 24 -21.32 17.41 -27.52
C SER A 24 -22.30 16.24 -27.54
N VAL A 25 -22.27 15.37 -26.53
CA VAL A 25 -23.40 14.49 -26.17
C VAL A 25 -23.45 14.32 -24.64
N ASP A 26 -24.57 14.77 -24.09
CA ASP A 26 -25.25 14.48 -22.81
C ASP A 26 -24.49 14.11 -21.53
N PRO A 27 -24.66 14.90 -20.44
CA PRO A 27 -24.34 14.48 -19.08
C PRO A 27 -25.57 13.85 -18.41
N ARG A 28 -25.35 12.73 -17.70
CA ARG A 28 -26.12 12.22 -16.54
C ARG A 28 -27.37 11.38 -16.83
N ARG A 29 -27.14 10.09 -17.13
CA ARG A 29 -27.97 8.99 -16.60
C ARG A 29 -27.24 8.33 -15.44
N TYR A 30 -27.52 8.78 -14.22
CA TYR A 30 -27.16 8.04 -13.02
C TYR A 30 -28.11 6.85 -12.89
N ILE A 31 -27.63 5.64 -13.21
CA ILE A 31 -28.29 4.40 -12.79
C ILE A 31 -27.88 4.18 -11.33
N ASN A 32 -28.74 4.62 -10.42
CA ASN A 32 -28.72 4.26 -9.01
C ASN A 32 -29.08 2.78 -8.87
N ASN A 33 -28.09 1.89 -9.03
CA ASN A 33 -28.22 0.49 -8.63
C ASN A 33 -27.71 0.33 -7.20
N HIS A 34 -28.51 0.79 -6.24
CA HIS A 34 -28.29 0.46 -4.83
C HIS A 34 -29.22 -0.71 -4.47
N PRO A 35 -28.72 -1.85 -3.97
CA PRO A 35 -29.54 -3.04 -3.64
C PRO A 35 -30.43 -2.88 -2.38
N ALA A 36 -30.70 -1.64 -1.95
CA ALA A 36 -31.45 -1.33 -0.71
C ALA A 36 -32.82 -0.69 -0.95
N SER A 37 -33.26 -0.52 -2.21
CA SER A 37 -34.54 0.16 -2.54
C SER A 37 -35.62 -0.75 -3.14
N GLN A 38 -35.52 -2.07 -2.97
CA GLN A 38 -36.59 -3.00 -3.33
C GLN A 38 -37.13 -3.72 -2.09
N GLN A 39 -38.16 -3.15 -1.47
CA GLN A 39 -39.14 -3.90 -0.68
C GLN A 39 -40.49 -3.17 -0.81
N THR A 40 -41.24 -3.50 -1.85
CA THR A 40 -42.43 -4.38 -1.82
C THR A 40 -43.57 -3.84 -0.95
N ARG A 41 -44.47 -3.16 -1.65
CA ARG A 41 -45.85 -2.85 -1.26
C ARG A 41 -46.55 -4.12 -0.79
N SER A 42 -47.09 -4.10 0.42
CA SER A 42 -48.07 -5.06 0.92
C SER A 42 -49.41 -4.87 0.19
N PRO A 43 -50.10 -5.94 -0.22
CA PRO A 43 -51.42 -5.82 -0.83
C PRO A 43 -52.48 -5.55 0.24
N ALA A 44 -53.32 -4.55 -0.05
CA ALA A 44 -54.53 -4.23 0.68
C ALA A 44 -55.55 -5.38 0.51
N HIS A 45 -55.92 -6.04 1.60
CA HIS A 45 -57.12 -6.85 1.65
C HIS A 45 -58.20 -6.08 2.41
N VAL A 46 -59.19 -5.65 1.65
CA VAL A 46 -60.48 -5.17 2.12
C VAL A 46 -61.16 -6.32 2.86
N VAL A 47 -61.58 -6.11 4.12
CA VAL A 47 -62.59 -6.94 4.77
C VAL A 47 -63.64 -6.01 5.36
N GLU A 48 -64.81 -6.14 4.76
CA GLU A 48 -66.07 -5.48 5.01
C GLU A 48 -66.63 -5.84 6.39
N ALA A 49 -67.34 -4.88 6.98
CA ALA A 49 -67.96 -5.03 8.30
C ALA A 49 -69.21 -5.90 8.22
N THR A 50 -69.30 -6.91 9.10
CA THR A 50 -70.58 -7.49 9.54
C THR A 50 -70.58 -7.63 11.05
N SER A 51 -71.43 -6.84 11.68
CA SER A 51 -71.77 -6.91 13.10
C SER A 51 -72.38 -8.27 13.46
N GLY A 52 -71.91 -8.85 14.56
CA GLY A 52 -72.46 -10.06 15.15
C GLY A 52 -71.89 -10.26 16.56
N ASP A 53 -72.61 -9.73 17.54
CA ASP A 53 -72.46 -9.99 18.97
C ASP A 53 -72.52 -11.50 19.26
N PHE A 54 -71.50 -12.09 19.90
CA PHE A 54 -71.58 -13.29 20.74
C PHE A 54 -70.21 -13.63 21.36
N GLY A 55 -70.14 -13.74 22.69
CA GLY A 55 -69.28 -14.74 23.36
C GLY A 55 -67.91 -14.31 23.89
N LYS A 56 -67.86 -14.04 25.20
CA LYS A 56 -66.69 -14.10 26.08
C LYS A 56 -65.90 -15.43 25.93
N GLY A 57 -64.57 -15.35 26.05
CA GLY A 57 -63.76 -16.43 26.63
C GLY A 57 -62.51 -16.86 25.84
N ASP A 58 -61.33 -16.60 26.41
CA ASP A 58 -60.12 -17.46 26.35
C ASP A 58 -59.48 -17.88 25.01
N ASN A 59 -59.40 -17.00 24.01
CA ASN A 59 -58.68 -17.33 22.76
C ASN A 59 -57.45 -16.47 22.43
N LYS A 60 -57.03 -15.53 23.29
CA LYS A 60 -55.86 -14.67 23.01
C LYS A 60 -54.52 -15.21 23.53
N ASN A 61 -54.51 -16.07 24.55
CA ASN A 61 -53.26 -16.54 25.14
C ASN A 61 -52.56 -17.62 24.30
N TRP A 62 -53.30 -18.54 23.68
CA TRP A 62 -52.67 -19.64 22.94
C TRP A 62 -51.90 -19.17 21.70
N GLN A 63 -52.37 -18.09 21.03
CA GLN A 63 -51.65 -17.52 19.89
C GLN A 63 -50.34 -16.86 20.32
N VAL A 64 -50.32 -16.18 21.47
CA VAL A 64 -49.12 -15.59 22.04
C VAL A 64 -48.15 -16.67 22.51
N GLU A 65 -48.65 -17.70 23.19
CA GLU A 65 -47.84 -18.82 23.68
C GLU A 65 -47.27 -19.68 22.55
N LEU A 66 -48.04 -19.92 21.47
CA LEU A 66 -47.59 -20.62 20.28
C LEU A 66 -46.56 -19.78 19.51
N SER A 67 -46.76 -18.46 19.39
CA SER A 67 -45.80 -17.57 18.75
C SER A 67 -44.48 -17.48 19.52
N GLN A 68 -44.52 -17.49 20.86
CA GLN A 68 -43.34 -17.59 21.70
C GLN A 68 -42.66 -18.95 21.58
N LYS A 69 -43.41 -20.06 21.53
CA LYS A 69 -42.85 -21.40 21.31
C LYS A 69 -42.17 -21.54 19.95
N ILE A 70 -42.72 -20.93 18.90
CA ILE A 70 -42.13 -20.91 17.54
C ILE A 70 -40.85 -20.07 17.52
N LEU A 71 -40.85 -18.89 18.13
CA LEU A 71 -39.67 -18.01 18.20
C LEU A 71 -38.54 -18.63 19.05
N VAL A 72 -38.89 -19.30 20.15
CA VAL A 72 -37.92 -20.02 20.98
C VAL A 72 -37.35 -21.23 20.22
N HIS A 73 -38.16 -22.00 19.49
CA HIS A 73 -37.67 -23.11 18.65
C HIS A 73 -36.77 -22.64 17.50
N HIS A 74 -37.00 -21.43 16.97
CA HIS A 74 -36.17 -20.85 15.93
C HIS A 74 -34.85 -20.24 16.46
N GLN A 75 -34.77 -19.96 17.76
CA GLN A 75 -33.57 -19.49 18.45
C GLN A 75 -32.79 -20.61 19.15
N SER A 76 -33.42 -21.76 19.42
CA SER A 76 -32.85 -22.87 20.20
C SER A 76 -32.28 -24.02 19.37
N GLU A 77 -32.27 -23.91 18.04
CA GLU A 77 -31.34 -24.69 17.21
C GLU A 77 -30.14 -23.81 16.79
N PRO A 78 -29.12 -23.62 17.66
CA PRO A 78 -27.79 -23.33 17.18
C PRO A 78 -27.25 -24.63 16.57
N GLY A 79 -27.82 -25.01 15.43
CA GLY A 79 -27.24 -26.02 14.59
C GLY A 79 -25.82 -25.55 14.27
N SER A 80 -24.85 -26.39 14.59
CA SER A 80 -23.48 -26.34 14.03
C SER A 80 -23.44 -25.93 12.54
N SER A 81 -24.54 -26.20 11.82
CA SER A 81 -24.88 -25.72 10.48
C SER A 81 -24.59 -24.24 10.19
N ASP A 82 -24.84 -23.28 11.09
CA ASP A 82 -24.69 -21.85 10.74
C ASP A 82 -23.23 -21.38 10.89
N ALA A 83 -22.49 -21.90 11.87
CA ALA A 83 -21.03 -21.68 11.90
C ALA A 83 -20.34 -22.38 10.71
N ASP A 84 -20.82 -23.57 10.33
CA ASP A 84 -20.34 -24.33 9.20
C ASP A 84 -20.70 -23.66 7.86
N TRP A 85 -21.89 -23.07 7.75
CA TRP A 85 -22.32 -22.27 6.59
C TRP A 85 -21.39 -21.07 6.38
N MET A 86 -21.07 -20.33 7.45
CA MET A 86 -20.20 -19.15 7.34
C MET A 86 -18.77 -19.53 7.02
N SER A 87 -18.27 -20.64 7.60
CA SER A 87 -16.96 -21.20 7.28
C SER A 87 -16.89 -21.60 5.80
N ARG A 88 -17.92 -22.28 5.31
CA ARG A 88 -18.05 -22.71 3.92
C ARG A 88 -18.15 -21.52 2.96
N LEU A 89 -18.95 -20.51 3.29
CA LEU A 89 -19.10 -19.29 2.49
C LEU A 89 -17.81 -18.47 2.44
N LYS A 90 -17.05 -18.41 3.55
CA LYS A 90 -15.71 -17.82 3.57
C LYS A 90 -14.75 -18.60 2.68
N SER A 91 -14.74 -19.93 2.78
CA SER A 91 -13.91 -20.80 1.96
C SER A 91 -14.21 -20.65 0.45
N GLU A 92 -15.50 -20.64 0.08
CA GLU A 92 -15.96 -20.47 -1.30
C GLU A 92 -15.64 -19.07 -1.84
N SER A 93 -15.82 -18.02 -1.03
CA SER A 93 -15.48 -16.64 -1.41
C SER A 93 -13.98 -16.46 -1.61
N VAL A 94 -13.16 -17.05 -0.73
CA VAL A 94 -11.70 -17.05 -0.84
C VAL A 94 -11.25 -17.80 -2.09
N SER A 95 -11.84 -18.96 -2.39
CA SER A 95 -11.55 -19.76 -3.59
C SER A 95 -11.93 -19.02 -4.89
N TYR A 96 -13.09 -18.36 -4.89
CA TYR A 96 -13.53 -17.56 -6.04
C TYR A 96 -12.63 -16.34 -6.28
N LEU A 97 -12.22 -15.64 -5.23
CA LEU A 97 -11.28 -14.52 -5.34
C LEU A 97 -9.90 -15.00 -5.85
N GLN A 98 -9.46 -16.19 -5.43
CA GLN A 98 -8.22 -16.82 -5.92
C GLN A 98 -8.27 -17.13 -7.41
N GLU A 99 -9.35 -17.77 -7.87
CA GLU A 99 -9.52 -18.11 -9.28
C GLU A 99 -9.55 -16.85 -10.15
N LYS A 100 -10.18 -15.78 -9.65
CA LYS A 100 -10.26 -14.51 -10.36
C LYS A 100 -8.94 -13.71 -10.34
N GLN A 101 -8.10 -13.87 -9.32
CA GLN A 101 -6.82 -13.17 -9.17
C GLN A 101 -5.60 -13.98 -9.62
N GLY A 102 -5.75 -15.27 -9.91
CA GLY A 102 -4.64 -16.15 -10.29
C GLY A 102 -3.57 -16.34 -9.21
N MET A 103 -3.89 -16.04 -7.95
CA MET A 103 -2.95 -16.09 -6.82
C MET A 103 -3.06 -17.42 -6.06
N SER A 104 -1.94 -18.11 -5.92
CA SER A 104 -1.81 -19.33 -5.09
C SER A 104 -1.97 -19.00 -3.61
N LEU A 105 -2.74 -19.80 -2.85
CA LEU A 105 -2.87 -19.73 -1.38
C LEU A 105 -1.53 -19.62 -0.66
N ALA A 106 -0.52 -20.32 -1.17
CA ALA A 106 0.82 -20.30 -0.59
C ALA A 106 1.49 -18.91 -0.69
N ALA A 107 1.16 -18.10 -1.68
CA ALA A 107 1.69 -16.74 -1.78
C ALA A 107 1.02 -15.78 -0.78
N LEU A 108 -0.26 -16.01 -0.47
CA LEU A 108 -1.05 -15.19 0.47
C LEU A 108 -0.63 -15.36 1.93
N GLU A 109 -0.22 -16.57 2.34
CA GLU A 109 0.24 -16.82 3.71
C GLU A 109 1.69 -16.39 3.95
N VAL A 110 2.52 -16.42 2.91
CA VAL A 110 3.94 -16.06 3.00
C VAL A 110 4.14 -14.55 3.12
N ASP A 111 3.33 -13.76 2.43
CA ASP A 111 3.44 -12.29 2.40
C ASP A 111 3.35 -11.60 3.78
N PRO A 112 2.37 -11.91 4.67
CA PRO A 112 2.30 -11.24 5.98
C PRO A 112 3.51 -11.52 6.87
N VAL A 113 4.11 -12.71 6.76
CA VAL A 113 5.30 -13.09 7.54
C VAL A 113 6.51 -12.29 7.08
N TYR A 114 6.71 -12.16 5.76
CA TYR A 114 7.75 -11.30 5.20
C TYR A 114 7.56 -9.84 5.53
N LYS A 115 6.32 -9.33 5.41
CA LYS A 115 5.99 -7.97 5.78
C LYS A 115 6.38 -7.66 7.23
N LYS A 116 6.04 -8.55 8.17
CA LYS A 116 6.42 -8.37 9.58
C LYS A 116 7.93 -8.46 9.80
N GLY A 117 8.62 -9.36 9.10
CA GLY A 117 10.07 -9.46 9.15
C GLY A 117 10.76 -8.18 8.67
N ILE A 118 10.29 -7.61 7.56
CA ILE A 118 10.78 -6.36 6.98
C ILE A 118 10.56 -5.18 7.93
N GLU A 119 9.37 -5.07 8.54
CA GLU A 119 9.06 -4.07 9.56
C GLU A 119 10.09 -4.14 10.71
N ILE A 120 10.30 -5.33 11.29
CA ILE A 120 11.25 -5.54 12.38
C ILE A 120 12.67 -5.18 11.97
N LEU A 121 13.08 -5.52 10.73
CA LEU A 121 14.41 -5.20 10.24
C LEU A 121 14.59 -3.68 10.07
N ILE A 122 13.62 -2.99 9.48
CA ILE A 122 13.68 -1.53 9.29
C ILE A 122 13.66 -0.82 10.65
N ASP A 123 12.85 -1.27 11.60
CA ASP A 123 12.83 -0.72 12.96
C ASP A 123 14.21 -0.84 13.65
N LYS A 124 14.88 -1.98 13.48
CA LYS A 124 16.25 -2.17 14.00
C LYS A 124 17.25 -1.22 13.35
N ILE A 125 17.21 -1.09 12.02
CA ILE A 125 18.08 -0.15 11.28
C ILE A 125 17.79 1.29 11.73
N PHE A 126 16.51 1.65 11.84
CA PHE A 126 16.08 2.96 12.28
C PHE A 126 16.58 3.27 13.69
N GLY A 127 16.45 2.34 14.64
CA GLY A 127 16.96 2.51 16.00
C GLY A 127 18.48 2.75 16.06
N LEU A 128 19.27 2.01 15.27
CA LEU A 128 20.72 2.20 15.17
C LEU A 128 21.07 3.57 14.58
N LEU A 129 20.47 3.93 13.46
CA LEU A 129 20.69 5.22 12.82
C LEU A 129 20.22 6.40 13.69
N GLN A 130 19.13 6.24 14.44
CA GLN A 130 18.64 7.24 15.38
C GLN A 130 19.64 7.49 16.51
N ARG A 131 20.31 6.45 17.01
CA ARG A 131 21.40 6.59 17.99
C ARG A 131 22.57 7.38 17.40
N PHE A 132 23.00 7.07 16.18
CA PHE A 132 24.08 7.81 15.51
C PHE A 132 23.71 9.26 15.24
N MET A 133 22.49 9.50 14.76
CA MET A 133 21.91 10.83 14.58
C MET A 133 21.95 11.63 15.87
N TYR A 134 21.52 11.04 17.00
CA TYR A 134 21.50 11.72 18.29
C TYR A 134 22.90 12.17 18.72
N GLU A 135 23.89 11.27 18.66
CA GLU A 135 25.27 11.60 19.01
C GLU A 135 25.88 12.64 18.07
N PHE A 136 25.68 12.48 16.76
CA PHE A 136 26.20 13.39 15.74
C PHE A 136 25.58 14.79 15.84
N ASN A 137 24.28 14.88 16.12
CA ASN A 137 23.58 16.17 16.21
C ASN A 137 24.02 17.02 17.41
N LYS A 138 24.65 16.45 18.43
CA LYS A 138 25.24 17.25 19.53
C LYS A 138 26.31 18.22 19.01
N VAL A 139 27.03 17.84 17.95
CA VAL A 139 28.07 18.67 17.33
C VAL A 139 27.59 19.38 16.06
N ALA A 140 26.65 18.80 15.32
CA ALA A 140 26.15 19.36 14.06
C ALA A 140 24.93 20.28 14.21
N ALA A 141 24.47 20.54 15.44
CA ALA A 141 23.33 21.41 15.71
C ALA A 141 23.52 22.81 15.09
N GLY A 142 22.52 23.28 14.34
CA GLY A 142 22.55 24.59 13.68
C GLY A 142 23.36 24.64 12.38
N THR A 143 23.89 23.51 11.90
CA THR A 143 24.59 23.41 10.61
C THR A 143 23.74 22.68 9.57
N ASP A 144 24.14 22.75 8.30
CA ASP A 144 23.49 22.01 7.20
C ASP A 144 23.65 20.47 7.32
N LEU A 145 24.55 20.02 8.21
CA LEU A 145 24.77 18.60 8.51
C LEU A 145 23.81 18.08 9.59
N HIS A 146 22.96 18.92 10.17
CA HIS A 146 21.95 18.44 11.13
C HIS A 146 21.07 17.37 10.48
N VAL A 147 20.98 16.20 11.11
CA VAL A 147 20.22 15.05 10.60
C VAL A 147 18.90 14.92 11.34
N SER A 148 17.82 14.67 10.62
CA SER A 148 16.50 14.36 11.18
C SER A 148 16.04 12.97 10.72
N GLY A 149 15.33 12.24 11.58
CA GLY A 149 14.83 10.90 11.29
C GLY A 149 13.30 10.85 11.37
N THR A 150 12.66 10.17 10.42
CA THR A 150 11.21 9.94 10.41
C THR A 150 10.90 8.51 10.00
N ILE A 151 9.95 7.88 10.68
CA ILE A 151 9.41 6.58 10.30
C ILE A 151 7.97 6.78 9.83
N SER A 152 7.66 6.33 8.62
CA SER A 152 6.33 6.52 8.01
C SER A 152 5.45 5.27 8.15
N GLY A 153 6.05 4.12 8.49
CA GLY A 153 5.33 2.86 8.59
C GLY A 153 4.91 2.35 7.21
N ASP A 154 3.73 1.73 7.14
CA ASP A 154 3.12 1.24 5.90
C ASP A 154 2.62 2.39 5.01
N VAL A 155 3.19 2.51 3.82
CA VAL A 155 2.80 3.47 2.79
C VAL A 155 2.32 2.69 1.57
N THR A 156 1.02 2.78 1.26
CA THR A 156 0.44 2.17 0.06
C THR A 156 0.48 3.16 -1.09
N GLU A 157 1.12 2.78 -2.19
CA GLU A 157 1.28 3.62 -3.36
C GLU A 157 0.65 2.97 -4.60
N VAL A 158 0.03 3.79 -5.45
CA VAL A 158 -0.52 3.34 -6.74
C VAL A 158 0.63 3.24 -7.74
N THR A 159 0.97 2.03 -8.15
CA THR A 159 2.08 1.78 -9.09
C THR A 159 1.63 1.88 -10.54
N ARG A 160 0.34 1.65 -10.82
CA ARG A 160 -0.22 1.68 -12.17
C ARG A 160 -1.64 2.24 -12.17
N TYR A 161 -1.92 3.08 -13.16
CA TYR A 161 -3.26 3.63 -13.42
C TYR A 161 -3.82 3.05 -14.71
N ASN A 162 -5.12 2.73 -14.71
CA ASN A 162 -5.85 2.35 -15.91
C ASN A 162 -6.11 3.60 -16.80
N LYS A 163 -6.55 3.38 -18.04
CA LYS A 163 -6.99 4.41 -19.00
C LYS A 163 -8.05 5.36 -18.42
N PHE A 164 -8.81 4.92 -17.43
CA PHE A 164 -9.82 5.71 -16.71
C PHE A 164 -9.28 6.44 -15.47
N ARG A 165 -7.96 6.47 -15.26
CA ARG A 165 -7.28 7.03 -14.06
C ARG A 165 -7.66 6.36 -12.74
N GLU A 166 -8.16 5.14 -12.80
CA GLU A 166 -8.40 4.31 -11.63
C GLU A 166 -7.11 3.56 -11.26
N ALA A 167 -6.89 3.32 -9.98
CA ALA A 167 -5.74 2.54 -9.51
C ALA A 167 -5.90 1.08 -9.97
N GLU A 168 -5.01 0.64 -10.86
CA GLU A 168 -4.98 -0.73 -11.41
C GLU A 168 -4.12 -1.63 -10.52
N GLU A 169 -3.02 -1.09 -9.98
CA GLU A 169 -2.07 -1.82 -9.15
C GLU A 169 -1.59 -0.93 -8.01
N THR A 170 -1.60 -1.46 -6.80
CA THR A 170 -1.07 -0.80 -5.60
C THR A 170 -0.02 -1.66 -4.95
N GLN A 171 1.05 -1.04 -4.46
CA GLN A 171 2.10 -1.70 -3.70
C GLN A 171 2.30 -1.01 -2.37
N THR A 172 2.39 -1.81 -1.31
CA THR A 172 2.62 -1.31 0.05
C THR A 172 4.09 -1.44 0.38
N TYR A 173 4.68 -0.35 0.85
CA TYR A 173 6.07 -0.27 1.27
C TYR A 173 6.15 0.10 2.73
N PHE A 174 7.08 -0.49 3.47
CA PHE A 174 7.44 0.03 4.78
C PHE A 174 8.57 1.04 4.63
N ARG A 175 8.38 2.27 5.11
CA ARG A 175 9.30 3.39 4.83
C ARG A 175 9.83 4.06 6.09
N ALA A 176 11.12 4.31 6.08
CA ALA A 176 11.81 5.17 7.04
C ALA A 176 12.82 6.06 6.32
N ARG A 177 13.14 7.20 6.92
CA ARG A 177 13.96 8.24 6.29
C ARG A 177 14.84 8.93 7.30
N PHE A 178 16.08 9.21 6.91
CA PHE A 178 16.97 10.15 7.57
C PHE A 178 17.37 11.23 6.58
N SER A 179 17.29 12.50 6.96
CA SER A 179 17.56 13.62 6.06
C SER A 179 18.43 14.66 6.73
N THR A 180 19.41 15.16 5.98
CA THR A 180 20.03 16.46 6.20
C THR A 180 19.20 17.54 5.49
N ARG A 181 19.72 18.77 5.42
CA ARG A 181 19.10 19.83 4.62
C ARG A 181 19.07 19.51 3.12
N LEU A 182 20.10 18.83 2.61
CA LEU A 182 20.31 18.64 1.17
C LEU A 182 20.00 17.22 0.69
N TYR A 183 20.36 16.20 1.48
CA TYR A 183 20.22 14.80 1.10
C TYR A 183 19.35 14.00 2.07
N SER A 184 18.77 12.94 1.55
CA SER A 184 17.92 12.01 2.27
C SER A 184 18.34 10.57 2.00
N LEU A 185 18.56 9.83 3.08
CA LEU A 185 18.70 8.40 3.12
C LEU A 185 17.31 7.78 3.35
N VAL A 186 16.82 7.03 2.36
CA VAL A 186 15.50 6.39 2.41
C VAL A 186 15.67 4.89 2.51
N LEU A 187 15.00 4.30 3.50
CA LEU A 187 14.86 2.85 3.69
C LEU A 187 13.49 2.46 3.17
N ARG A 188 13.45 1.56 2.19
CA ARG A 188 12.20 1.06 1.58
C ARG A 188 12.15 -0.46 1.63
N GLY A 189 11.28 -0.98 2.47
CA GLY A 189 10.95 -2.39 2.53
C GLY A 189 9.91 -2.78 1.49
N ARG A 190 10.19 -3.83 0.72
CA ARG A 190 9.28 -4.42 -0.27
C ARG A 190 9.47 -5.93 -0.31
N GLU A 191 8.38 -6.68 -0.14
CA GLU A 191 8.36 -8.15 -0.26
C GLU A 191 9.47 -8.79 0.60
N GLN A 192 10.56 -9.23 -0.02
CA GLN A 192 11.67 -9.93 0.61
C GLN A 192 12.97 -9.11 0.64
N SER A 193 12.89 -7.80 0.41
CA SER A 193 14.06 -6.93 0.32
C SER A 193 13.85 -5.56 0.96
N VAL A 194 14.93 -4.99 1.47
CA VAL A 194 15.00 -3.58 1.89
C VAL A 194 15.98 -2.88 0.96
N ASP A 195 15.45 -2.01 0.12
CA ASP A 195 16.27 -1.14 -0.73
C ASP A 195 16.60 0.15 0.02
N ILE A 196 17.85 0.58 -0.10
CA ILE A 196 18.34 1.79 0.55
C ILE A 196 18.77 2.78 -0.52
N PHE A 197 18.17 3.96 -0.51
CA PHE A 197 18.42 5.01 -1.48
C PHE A 197 19.07 6.21 -0.81
N LEU A 198 19.96 6.88 -1.53
CA LEU A 198 20.52 8.16 -1.14
C LEU A 198 20.24 9.16 -2.26
N LEU A 199 19.37 10.11 -1.98
CA LEU A 199 18.88 11.07 -2.98
C LEU A 199 18.73 12.47 -2.40
N PRO A 200 18.75 13.51 -3.25
CA PRO A 200 18.45 14.88 -2.83
C PRO A 200 17.04 15.02 -2.22
N VAL A 201 16.90 15.83 -1.17
CA VAL A 201 15.63 16.01 -0.42
C VAL A 201 14.48 16.48 -1.32
N ASN A 202 14.78 17.33 -2.31
CA ASN A 202 13.80 17.81 -3.28
C ASN A 202 13.21 16.69 -4.15
N ARG A 203 13.93 15.59 -4.36
CA ARG A 203 13.46 14.39 -5.07
C ARG A 203 12.75 13.41 -4.15
N THR A 204 13.03 13.45 -2.85
CA THR A 204 12.45 12.54 -1.85
C THR A 204 10.96 12.76 -1.63
N MET A 205 10.45 13.94 -1.97
CA MET A 205 9.01 14.24 -1.88
C MET A 205 8.16 13.52 -2.95
N ALA A 206 8.76 12.96 -4.00
CA ALA A 206 8.06 12.44 -5.17
C ALA A 206 7.55 10.98 -5.07
N LEU A 207 7.38 10.44 -3.85
CA LEU A 207 6.96 9.04 -3.62
C LEU A 207 7.89 8.02 -4.33
N SER A 208 7.50 6.76 -4.48
CA SER A 208 8.35 5.71 -5.08
C SER A 208 8.72 5.96 -6.54
N SER A 209 7.98 6.82 -7.26
CA SER A 209 8.25 7.12 -8.68
C SER A 209 9.62 7.77 -8.87
N GLY A 210 9.97 8.76 -8.04
CA GLY A 210 11.27 9.41 -8.08
C GLY A 210 12.41 8.51 -7.62
N GLU A 211 12.15 7.58 -6.70
CA GLU A 211 13.16 6.63 -6.21
C GLU A 211 13.56 5.60 -7.27
N ARG A 212 12.64 5.21 -8.16
CA ARG A 212 12.91 4.24 -9.24
C ARG A 212 13.96 4.75 -10.23
N GLU A 213 14.13 6.06 -10.34
CA GLU A 213 15.17 6.68 -11.18
C GLU A 213 16.57 6.54 -10.57
N TYR A 214 16.66 6.27 -9.26
CA TYR A 214 17.92 6.12 -8.55
C TYR A 214 18.22 4.64 -8.30
N LYS A 215 19.48 4.27 -8.54
CA LYS A 215 19.97 2.95 -8.14
C LYS A 215 20.09 2.92 -6.60
N PRO A 216 19.58 1.88 -5.92
CA PRO A 216 19.83 1.72 -4.49
C PRO A 216 21.34 1.65 -4.23
N ILE A 217 21.78 2.27 -3.14
CA ILE A 217 23.19 2.24 -2.70
C ILE A 217 23.52 0.95 -1.96
N ALA A 218 22.49 0.27 -1.46
CA ALA A 218 22.57 -1.02 -0.81
C ALA A 218 21.19 -1.70 -0.89
N THR A 219 21.16 -3.01 -1.08
CA THR A 219 19.94 -3.80 -0.98
C THR A 219 20.15 -4.95 0.00
N ILE A 220 19.27 -5.06 0.98
CA ILE A 220 19.26 -6.17 1.95
C ILE A 220 18.21 -7.18 1.51
N GLN A 221 18.57 -8.44 1.37
CA GLN A 221 17.63 -9.55 1.20
C GLN A 221 17.28 -10.17 2.54
N VAL A 222 16.00 -10.39 2.77
CA VAL A 222 15.47 -11.08 3.94
C VAL A 222 15.03 -12.47 3.52
N LYS A 223 15.44 -13.47 4.29
CA LYS A 223 14.98 -14.85 4.15
C LYS A 223 14.44 -15.32 5.48
N ILE A 224 13.18 -15.74 5.49
CA ILE A 224 12.54 -16.29 6.68
C ILE A 224 12.60 -17.82 6.59
N THR A 225 13.11 -18.43 7.64
CA THR A 225 13.25 -19.87 7.82
C THR A 225 12.57 -20.29 9.12
N GLU A 226 12.40 -21.59 9.35
CA GLU A 226 11.83 -22.11 10.61
C GLU A 226 12.65 -21.68 11.84
N GLU A 227 13.96 -21.51 11.68
CA GLU A 227 14.89 -21.05 12.72
C GLU A 227 14.80 -19.54 13.00
N GLY A 228 14.06 -18.80 12.16
CA GLY A 228 13.84 -17.36 12.30
C GLY A 228 14.18 -16.56 11.03
N MET A 229 14.32 -15.25 11.22
CA MET A 229 14.61 -14.29 10.15
C MET A 229 16.12 -14.11 10.00
N MET A 230 16.63 -14.42 8.80
CA MET A 230 17.99 -14.11 8.39
C MET A 230 17.97 -12.98 7.36
N TRP A 231 19.02 -12.17 7.36
CA TRP A 231 19.22 -11.13 6.35
C TRP A 231 20.63 -11.24 5.79
N ARG A 232 20.81 -10.81 4.54
CA ARG A 232 22.10 -10.72 3.87
C ARG A 232 22.11 -9.56 2.89
N MET A 233 23.28 -9.01 2.60
CA MET A 233 23.40 -8.04 1.52
C MET A 233 23.17 -8.74 0.17
N ALA A 234 22.37 -8.14 -0.71
CA ALA A 234 22.16 -8.61 -2.07
C ALA A 234 23.38 -8.29 -2.94
N ASP A 235 23.91 -7.08 -2.75
CA ASP A 235 25.14 -6.58 -3.31
C ASP A 235 26.25 -6.61 -2.24
N ALA A 236 27.35 -7.31 -2.51
CA ALA A 236 28.48 -7.43 -1.58
C ALA A 236 29.28 -6.12 -1.43
N ASN A 237 28.65 -4.96 -1.61
CA ASN A 237 29.27 -3.64 -1.59
C ASN A 237 28.42 -2.66 -0.76
N PRO A 238 28.85 -2.27 0.45
CA PRO A 238 30.07 -2.72 1.13
C PRO A 238 29.97 -4.18 1.62
N PRO A 239 31.10 -4.90 1.81
CA PRO A 239 31.10 -6.16 2.53
C PRO A 239 30.87 -5.87 4.02
N VAL A 240 29.63 -6.00 4.47
CA VAL A 240 29.24 -5.78 5.87
C VAL A 240 28.69 -7.04 6.48
N ASP A 241 29.32 -7.45 7.58
CA ASP A 241 28.98 -8.67 8.31
C ASP A 241 27.97 -8.40 9.45
N SER A 242 27.73 -7.12 9.77
CA SER A 242 26.83 -6.70 10.85
C SER A 242 25.95 -5.54 10.43
N LEU A 243 24.75 -5.48 11.02
CA LEU A 243 23.78 -4.41 10.76
C LEU A 243 24.32 -3.05 11.25
N GLU A 244 25.09 -3.06 12.33
CA GLU A 244 25.72 -1.86 12.89
C GLU A 244 26.75 -1.27 11.92
N ASN A 245 27.63 -2.10 11.34
CA ASN A 245 28.61 -1.65 10.35
C ASN A 245 27.92 -1.09 9.10
N LEU A 246 26.82 -1.72 8.65
CA LEU A 246 26.00 -1.18 7.57
C LEU A 246 25.44 0.19 7.93
N CYS A 247 24.83 0.34 9.12
CA CYS A 247 24.26 1.61 9.55
C CYS A 247 25.33 2.72 9.69
N MET A 248 26.53 2.38 10.19
CA MET A 248 27.66 3.31 10.26
C MET A 248 28.08 3.77 8.86
N TRP A 249 28.18 2.83 7.92
CA TRP A 249 28.52 3.15 6.53
C TRP A 249 27.46 4.03 5.87
N LEU A 250 26.17 3.68 6.00
CA LEU A 250 25.05 4.44 5.46
C LEU A 250 25.01 5.88 6.02
N PHE A 251 25.21 6.02 7.33
CA PHE A 251 25.23 7.33 7.97
C PHE A 251 26.43 8.15 7.47
N SER A 252 27.60 7.54 7.31
CA SER A 252 28.79 8.19 6.76
C SER A 252 28.54 8.68 5.33
N GLN A 253 27.94 7.84 4.47
CA GLN A 253 27.58 8.22 3.10
C GLN A 253 26.62 9.42 3.05
N LEU A 254 25.61 9.46 3.92
CA LEU A 254 24.69 10.61 4.01
C LEU A 254 25.44 11.91 4.33
N ILE A 255 26.34 11.87 5.31
CA ILE A 255 27.11 13.05 5.72
C ILE A 255 28.11 13.47 4.63
N GLU A 256 28.85 12.52 4.04
CA GLU A 256 29.82 12.79 2.98
C GLU A 256 29.16 13.41 1.74
N ARG A 257 28.01 12.89 1.31
CA ARG A 257 27.25 13.47 0.19
C ARG A 257 26.75 14.87 0.51
N THR A 258 26.28 15.10 1.73
CA THR A 258 25.84 16.44 2.14
C THR A 258 27.02 17.42 2.15
N LYS A 259 28.17 17.04 2.71
CA LYS A 259 29.39 17.87 2.73
C LYS A 259 29.86 18.24 1.32
N SER A 260 29.86 17.26 0.42
CA SER A 260 30.28 17.47 -0.97
C SER A 260 29.36 18.48 -1.66
N ALA A 261 28.04 18.34 -1.49
CA ALA A 261 27.08 19.28 -2.06
C ALA A 261 27.17 20.69 -1.47
N THR A 262 27.46 20.83 -0.18
CA THR A 262 27.68 22.15 0.44
C THR A 262 28.96 22.82 -0.06
N ALA A 263 30.00 22.05 -0.43
CA ALA A 263 31.21 22.60 -1.01
C ALA A 263 30.97 23.12 -2.44
N ASP A 264 30.22 22.37 -3.25
CA ASP A 264 29.88 22.75 -4.63
C ASP A 264 29.00 24.02 -4.70
N ASP A 265 28.20 24.32 -3.66
CA ASP A 265 27.35 25.53 -3.60
C ASP A 265 28.14 26.83 -3.28
N VAL A 266 29.41 26.74 -2.89
CA VAL A 266 30.24 27.89 -2.48
C VAL A 266 31.15 28.39 -3.63
N ASP A 267 31.34 27.58 -4.67
CA ASP A 267 32.10 27.92 -5.88
C ASP A 267 31.20 28.51 -7.00
#